data_AF-A0A6G4RCD3-F1
#
_entry.id   AF-A0A6G4RCD3-F1
#
_cell.length_a   1.000
_cell.length_b   1.000
_cell.length_c   1.000
_cell.angle_alpha   90.00
_cell.angle_beta   90.00
_cell.angle_gamma   90.00
#
_symmetry.space_group_name_H-M   'P 1'
#
loop_
_entity.id
_entity.type
_entity.pdbx_description
1 polymer ?
#
loop_
_entity_poly.entity_id
_entity_poly.type
_entity_poly.pdbx_seq_one_letter_code
_entity_poly.pdbx_strand_id
1 'polypeptide(L)'
;MTDNETHNVDESAAKLIDRRDYMKAAGATAVAGLGIGSMATSAAAQETLTENQQTTHDGSFVSFWTDTDDTVSMTLEDGGSYSVDWENTGNFVVGMGWDPGSSRTIEYDATHNPSENSYLCLYGWTTDPLVEYYIIENYGTYRPGDEEHGSHESDGGTYDMYTSERIEEPSIEGTATFTQYWSIRDNSRTSGTIDVGNHFDAWESAGLELGSHDYQIMAVEAWDYQGSNSASVSFSEADDGGNGGDDGGGGWGGW
;
A
#
# COMPACT_ATOMS: atom_id res chain seq x y z
N MET A 1 12.71 -18.98 53.57
CA MET A 1 11.49 -19.35 52.81
C MET A 1 11.14 -18.12 52.02
N THR A 2 11.46 -18.19 50.73
CA THR A 2 11.26 -17.13 49.73
C THR A 2 9.89 -17.36 49.11
N ASP A 3 8.98 -16.42 49.31
CA ASP A 3 7.70 -16.39 48.60
C ASP A 3 7.97 -15.87 47.18
N ASN A 4 7.93 -16.80 46.23
CA ASN A 4 8.00 -16.53 44.80
C ASN A 4 6.55 -16.55 44.29
N GLU A 5 5.90 -15.39 44.26
CA GLU A 5 4.62 -15.25 43.58
C GLU A 5 4.84 -15.33 42.06
N THR A 6 4.29 -16.40 41.50
CA THR A 6 4.12 -16.67 40.09
C THR A 6 3.34 -15.52 39.44
N HIS A 7 4.02 -14.69 38.64
CA HIS A 7 3.35 -13.86 37.66
C HIS A 7 2.84 -14.76 36.54
N ASN A 8 1.52 -14.69 36.30
CA ASN A 8 0.80 -15.45 35.31
C ASN A 8 1.42 -15.26 33.92
N VAL A 9 1.90 -16.36 33.35
CA VAL A 9 2.24 -16.49 31.93
C VAL A 9 0.97 -16.94 31.22
N ASP A 10 0.02 -16.02 31.02
CA ASP A 10 -1.18 -16.28 30.21
C ASP A 10 -1.81 -14.96 29.74
N GLU A 11 -1.09 -14.22 28.90
CA GLU A 11 -1.69 -13.15 28.07
C GLU A 11 -0.75 -12.81 26.91
N SER A 12 -0.90 -13.53 25.78
CA SER A 12 -0.46 -13.12 24.43
C SER A 12 -0.59 -14.26 23.39
N ALA A 13 -1.59 -15.13 23.52
CA ALA A 13 -2.09 -15.89 22.38
C ALA A 13 -3.13 -15.05 21.61
N ALA A 14 -2.85 -13.77 21.41
CA ALA A 14 -3.67 -12.87 20.61
C ALA A 14 -3.53 -13.29 19.14
N LYS A 15 -4.43 -14.18 18.73
CA LYS A 15 -5.05 -14.24 17.41
C LYS A 15 -4.05 -13.98 16.26
N LEU A 16 -3.20 -14.97 15.99
CA LEU A 16 -2.46 -15.07 14.72
C LEU A 16 -3.50 -15.28 13.60
N ILE A 17 -4.01 -14.19 13.02
CA ILE A 17 -4.96 -14.22 11.91
C ILE A 17 -4.16 -14.13 10.61
N ASP A 18 -4.25 -15.18 9.80
CA ASP A 18 -3.77 -15.17 8.42
C ASP A 18 -4.58 -14.15 7.58
N ARG A 19 -3.87 -13.31 6.82
CA ARG A 19 -4.45 -12.28 5.93
C ARG A 19 -5.33 -12.91 4.84
N ARG A 20 -5.07 -14.16 4.43
CA ARG A 20 -5.88 -14.90 3.44
C ARG A 20 -6.97 -15.80 4.06
N ASP A 21 -6.83 -16.36 5.24
CA ASP A 21 -7.84 -17.28 5.82
C ASP A 21 -9.15 -16.58 6.25
N TYR A 22 -9.16 -15.26 6.41
CA TYR A 22 -10.42 -14.50 6.58
C TYR A 22 -11.24 -14.41 5.26
N MET A 23 -10.62 -14.67 4.10
CA MET A 23 -11.19 -14.41 2.77
C MET A 23 -12.16 -15.48 2.25
N LYS A 24 -12.46 -16.54 3.02
CA LYS A 24 -13.39 -17.61 2.59
C LYS A 24 -14.83 -17.45 3.10
N ALA A 25 -15.14 -16.41 3.88
CA ALA A 25 -16.46 -16.27 4.52
C ALA A 25 -17.35 -15.12 3.99
N ALA A 26 -16.83 -14.16 3.23
CA ALA A 26 -17.61 -13.03 2.71
C ALA A 26 -17.82 -13.17 1.18
N GLY A 27 -18.77 -14.01 0.77
CA GLY A 27 -19.05 -14.25 -0.65
C GLY A 27 -20.54 -14.39 -0.97
N ALA A 28 -21.02 -13.43 -1.76
CA ALA A 28 -22.26 -13.40 -2.55
C ALA A 28 -23.58 -12.95 -1.88
N THR A 29 -23.85 -11.64 -1.92
CA THR A 29 -25.23 -11.14 -2.15
C THR A 29 -25.31 -10.54 -3.56
N ALA A 30 -25.78 -11.33 -4.52
CA ALA A 30 -26.14 -10.83 -5.85
C ALA A 30 -27.57 -10.25 -5.80
N VAL A 31 -27.73 -8.94 -6.01
CA VAL A 31 -29.05 -8.32 -6.20
C VAL A 31 -29.36 -8.32 -7.70
N ALA A 32 -30.38 -9.09 -8.09
CA ALA A 32 -30.95 -9.07 -9.43
C ALA A 32 -31.95 -7.92 -9.59
N GLY A 33 -31.82 -7.13 -10.67
CA GLY A 33 -32.82 -6.12 -11.04
C GLY A 33 -32.72 -5.73 -12.52
N LEU A 34 -33.68 -6.18 -13.34
CA LEU A 34 -33.89 -5.74 -14.72
C LEU A 34 -34.76 -4.47 -14.74
N GLY A 35 -34.32 -3.43 -15.45
CA GLY A 35 -35.15 -2.26 -15.76
C GLY A 35 -34.47 -1.28 -16.73
N ILE A 36 -35.06 -1.07 -17.90
CA ILE A 36 -34.63 -0.09 -18.91
C ILE A 36 -35.19 1.29 -18.52
N GLY A 37 -34.33 2.30 -18.30
CA GLY A 37 -34.77 3.70 -18.17
C GLY A 37 -33.73 4.66 -17.59
N SER A 38 -33.40 5.70 -18.37
CA SER A 38 -32.64 6.94 -18.02
C SER A 38 -31.24 6.77 -17.39
N MET A 39 -30.21 7.18 -18.13
CA MET A 39 -28.84 7.39 -17.63
C MET A 39 -28.81 8.59 -16.66
N ALA A 40 -29.26 8.39 -15.42
CA ALA A 40 -28.71 9.13 -14.30
C ALA A 40 -27.50 8.32 -13.84
N THR A 41 -26.30 8.88 -13.96
CA THR A 41 -25.15 8.36 -13.22
C THR A 41 -25.50 8.56 -11.74
N SER A 42 -26.04 7.53 -11.09
CA SER A 42 -26.10 7.49 -9.64
C SER A 42 -24.65 7.59 -9.17
N ALA A 43 -24.29 8.69 -8.51
CA ALA A 43 -23.09 8.74 -7.70
C ALA A 43 -23.10 7.48 -6.84
N ALA A 44 -22.04 6.67 -6.90
CA ALA A 44 -21.92 5.56 -5.98
C ALA A 44 -21.95 6.16 -4.57
N ALA A 45 -22.69 5.54 -3.66
CA ALA A 45 -22.60 5.98 -2.28
C ALA A 45 -21.19 5.66 -1.80
N GLN A 46 -20.50 6.68 -1.26
CA GLN A 46 -19.24 6.55 -0.54
C GLN A 46 -19.31 5.34 0.42
N GLU A 47 -18.35 4.43 0.31
CA GLU A 47 -18.32 3.17 1.06
C GLU A 47 -17.24 3.25 2.14
N THR A 48 -17.58 3.00 3.41
CA THR A 48 -16.60 2.97 4.50
C THR A 48 -16.33 1.54 4.93
N LEU A 49 -15.06 1.15 4.88
CA LEU A 49 -14.54 -0.13 5.34
C LEU A 49 -14.01 0.01 6.77
N THR A 50 -14.31 -0.96 7.62
CA THR A 50 -13.83 -1.04 9.01
C THR A 50 -13.33 -2.44 9.39
N GLU A 51 -13.33 -3.37 8.42
CA GLU A 51 -12.99 -4.77 8.63
C GLU A 51 -12.04 -5.23 7.52
N ASN A 52 -11.19 -6.20 7.87
CA ASN A 52 -10.20 -6.81 6.96
C ASN A 52 -10.86 -7.37 5.70
N GLN A 53 -10.51 -6.79 4.55
CA GLN A 53 -11.02 -7.24 3.26
C GLN A 53 -10.19 -6.71 2.10
N GLN A 54 -10.33 -7.38 0.95
CA GLN A 54 -9.90 -6.87 -0.35
C GLN A 54 -11.11 -6.79 -1.27
N THR A 55 -11.21 -5.71 -2.05
CA THR A 55 -12.32 -5.47 -2.95
C THR A 55 -11.87 -4.59 -4.12
N THR A 56 -12.82 -4.12 -4.93
CA THR A 56 -12.59 -3.14 -5.99
C THR A 56 -13.56 -1.99 -5.86
N HIS A 57 -13.08 -0.76 -6.05
CA HIS A 57 -13.89 0.45 -6.05
C HIS A 57 -13.44 1.37 -7.18
N ASP A 58 -14.38 1.83 -8.01
CA ASP A 58 -14.10 2.65 -9.21
C ASP A 58 -12.99 2.11 -10.11
N GLY A 59 -12.91 0.77 -10.23
CA GLY A 59 -11.92 0.09 -11.07
C GLY A 59 -10.53 -0.07 -10.45
N SER A 60 -10.30 0.48 -9.25
CA SER A 60 -9.06 0.29 -8.48
C SER A 60 -9.19 -0.87 -7.50
N PHE A 61 -8.09 -1.57 -7.28
CA PHE A 61 -7.98 -2.57 -6.21
C PHE A 61 -7.96 -1.86 -4.84
N VAL A 62 -8.57 -2.49 -3.84
CA VAL A 62 -8.64 -1.97 -2.46
C VAL A 62 -8.15 -3.06 -1.52
N SER A 63 -7.27 -2.70 -0.59
CA SER A 63 -6.86 -3.58 0.50
C SER A 63 -7.03 -2.85 1.82
N PHE A 64 -7.72 -3.50 2.76
CA PHE A 64 -7.87 -3.07 4.14
C PHE A 64 -7.38 -4.18 5.06
N TRP A 65 -6.34 -3.90 5.85
CA TRP A 65 -5.87 -4.82 6.88
C TRP A 65 -5.55 -4.08 8.18
N THR A 66 -6.01 -4.63 9.30
CA THR A 66 -5.71 -4.23 10.67
C THR A 66 -5.60 -5.46 11.58
N ASP A 67 -4.79 -5.38 12.62
CA ASP A 67 -4.77 -6.36 13.73
C ASP A 67 -5.66 -5.95 14.91
N THR A 68 -6.16 -4.71 14.89
CA THR A 68 -6.97 -4.11 15.93
C THR A 68 -8.29 -3.67 15.31
N ASP A 69 -9.36 -4.41 15.63
CA ASP A 69 -10.71 -4.11 15.14
C ASP A 69 -11.20 -2.76 15.71
N ASP A 70 -12.05 -2.05 14.97
CA ASP A 70 -12.71 -0.79 15.38
C ASP A 70 -11.80 0.42 15.69
N THR A 71 -10.52 0.40 15.30
CA THR A 71 -9.56 1.52 15.51
C THR A 71 -9.16 2.25 14.23
N VAL A 72 -9.57 1.75 13.06
CA VAL A 72 -9.30 2.35 11.76
C VAL A 72 -10.51 2.22 10.86
N SER A 73 -10.78 3.25 10.06
CA SER A 73 -11.78 3.23 9.00
C SER A 73 -11.19 3.81 7.72
N MET A 74 -11.54 3.21 6.59
CA MET A 74 -11.13 3.66 5.26
C MET A 74 -12.37 3.95 4.46
N THR A 75 -12.51 5.19 4.00
CA THR A 75 -13.67 5.60 3.21
C THR A 75 -13.27 5.76 1.76
N LEU A 76 -13.94 5.01 0.88
CA LEU A 76 -13.73 4.98 -0.56
C LEU A 76 -14.54 6.11 -1.19
N GLU A 77 -13.83 7.03 -1.83
CA GLU A 77 -14.37 8.26 -2.41
C GLU A 77 -14.47 8.14 -3.94
N ASP A 78 -15.32 8.98 -4.54
CA ASP A 78 -15.41 9.10 -5.99
C ASP A 78 -14.04 9.44 -6.61
N GLY A 79 -13.80 8.91 -7.82
CA GLY A 79 -12.63 9.29 -8.62
C GLY A 79 -11.33 8.60 -8.22
N GLY A 80 -11.42 7.45 -7.54
CA GLY A 80 -10.26 6.64 -7.18
C GLY A 80 -9.44 7.22 -6.01
N SER A 81 -10.08 8.01 -5.15
CA SER A 81 -9.47 8.52 -3.93
C SER A 81 -10.03 7.82 -2.69
N TYR A 82 -9.34 7.93 -1.57
CA TYR A 82 -9.82 7.40 -0.29
C TYR A 82 -9.38 8.27 0.87
N SER A 83 -10.11 8.22 1.97
CA SER A 83 -9.73 8.78 3.26
C SER A 83 -9.55 7.69 4.30
N VAL A 84 -8.71 7.95 5.29
CA VAL A 84 -8.44 7.04 6.42
C VAL A 84 -8.51 7.85 7.70
N ASP A 85 -9.28 7.36 8.65
CA ASP A 85 -9.33 7.86 10.02
C ASP A 85 -8.91 6.74 10.96
N TRP A 86 -8.02 7.03 11.92
CA TRP A 86 -7.60 6.06 12.91
C TRP A 86 -7.41 6.68 14.30
N GLU A 87 -7.61 5.86 15.32
CA GLU A 87 -7.46 6.25 16.72
C GLU A 87 -6.99 5.07 17.58
N ASN A 88 -5.92 5.26 18.36
CA ASN A 88 -5.40 4.29 19.35
C ASN A 88 -5.26 2.86 18.77
N THR A 89 -4.54 2.72 17.67
CA THR A 89 -4.50 1.47 16.88
C THR A 89 -3.20 0.69 17.10
N GLY A 90 -3.30 -0.65 17.03
CA GLY A 90 -2.15 -1.56 17.05
C GLY A 90 -1.37 -1.48 15.75
N ASN A 91 -1.85 -2.12 14.68
CA ASN A 91 -1.25 -2.03 13.36
C ASN A 91 -2.33 -2.06 12.26
N PHE A 92 -2.20 -1.20 11.26
CA PHE A 92 -2.97 -1.31 10.02
C PHE A 92 -2.14 -0.95 8.80
N VAL A 93 -2.50 -1.54 7.65
CA VAL A 93 -2.05 -1.12 6.32
C VAL A 93 -3.27 -1.09 5.42
N VAL A 94 -3.65 0.10 4.95
CA VAL A 94 -4.84 0.29 4.12
C VAL A 94 -4.52 1.17 2.92
N GLY A 95 -5.14 0.89 1.78
CA GLY A 95 -4.90 1.65 0.57
C GLY A 95 -5.59 1.12 -0.67
N MET A 96 -5.45 1.89 -1.74
CA MET A 96 -5.98 1.58 -3.06
C MET A 96 -4.88 1.58 -4.11
N GLY A 97 -5.08 0.83 -5.18
CA GLY A 97 -4.11 0.69 -6.27
C GLY A 97 -4.50 -0.35 -7.28
N TRP A 98 -3.61 -1.31 -7.50
CA TRP A 98 -3.71 -2.29 -8.58
C TRP A 98 -3.37 -3.69 -8.09
N ASP A 99 -3.96 -4.66 -8.76
CA ASP A 99 -3.62 -6.07 -8.64
C ASP A 99 -3.59 -6.68 -10.05
N PRO A 100 -2.42 -7.05 -10.60
CA PRO A 100 -1.10 -7.06 -9.95
C PRO A 100 -0.38 -5.70 -9.96
N GLY A 101 0.70 -5.61 -9.16
CA GLY A 101 1.70 -4.56 -9.21
C GLY A 101 2.55 -4.57 -10.49
N SER A 102 3.18 -3.44 -10.80
CA SER A 102 4.14 -3.32 -11.90
C SER A 102 5.09 -2.14 -11.67
N SER A 103 6.06 -1.96 -12.57
CA SER A 103 6.97 -0.80 -12.63
C SER A 103 6.30 0.47 -13.19
N ARG A 104 5.05 0.73 -12.79
CA ARG A 104 4.26 1.86 -13.32
C ARG A 104 4.71 3.18 -12.71
N THR A 105 4.54 4.29 -13.43
CA THR A 105 4.70 5.62 -12.86
C THR A 105 3.39 6.05 -12.21
N ILE A 106 3.46 6.51 -10.96
CA ILE A 106 2.28 6.86 -10.15
C ILE A 106 2.32 8.33 -9.83
N GLU A 107 1.23 9.04 -10.07
CA GLU A 107 1.01 10.39 -9.55
C GLU A 107 0.10 10.28 -8.32
N TYR A 108 0.43 10.99 -7.24
CA TYR A 108 -0.38 10.99 -6.02
C TYR A 108 -0.42 12.37 -5.36
N ASP A 109 -1.52 12.65 -4.68
CA ASP A 109 -1.68 13.81 -3.81
C ASP A 109 -2.40 13.38 -2.53
N ALA A 110 -1.83 13.73 -1.38
CA ALA A 110 -2.29 13.27 -0.09
C ALA A 110 -2.16 14.32 1.02
N THR A 111 -2.95 14.10 2.08
CA THR A 111 -2.72 14.68 3.40
C THR A 111 -2.20 13.59 4.33
N HIS A 112 -1.10 13.87 5.04
CA HIS A 112 -0.52 12.95 6.01
C HIS A 112 0.34 13.72 7.01
N ASN A 113 -0.18 13.94 8.21
CA ASN A 113 0.47 14.74 9.26
C ASN A 113 0.45 14.00 10.63
N PRO A 114 0.98 12.77 10.71
CA PRO A 114 0.92 11.99 11.94
C PRO A 114 1.73 12.62 13.06
N SER A 115 1.22 12.51 14.30
CA SER A 115 1.96 12.86 15.52
C SER A 115 2.77 11.70 16.08
N GLU A 116 2.50 10.47 15.63
CA GLU A 116 3.17 9.23 16.05
C GLU A 116 3.60 8.39 14.85
N ASN A 117 3.87 7.10 15.04
CA ASN A 117 4.45 6.25 14.00
C ASN A 117 3.41 5.89 12.92
N SER A 118 3.58 6.44 11.73
CA SER A 118 2.73 6.20 10.57
C SER A 118 3.47 6.52 9.28
N TYR A 119 3.12 5.84 8.19
CA TYR A 119 3.74 5.99 6.89
C TYR A 119 2.71 6.32 5.82
N LEU A 120 3.13 7.16 4.86
CA LEU A 120 2.53 7.33 3.55
C LEU A 120 3.52 6.77 2.53
N CYS A 121 3.12 5.73 1.81
CA CYS A 121 4.04 4.97 0.96
C CYS A 121 3.33 4.32 -0.22
N LEU A 122 4.10 3.97 -1.26
CA LEU A 122 3.69 2.88 -2.13
C LEU A 122 4.08 1.56 -1.47
N TYR A 123 3.14 0.63 -1.42
CA TYR A 123 3.28 -0.64 -0.72
C TYR A 123 2.85 -1.79 -1.63
N GLY A 124 3.54 -2.92 -1.57
CA GLY A 124 3.10 -4.11 -2.29
C GLY A 124 3.88 -5.37 -1.94
N TRP A 125 3.53 -6.44 -2.63
CA TRP A 125 4.13 -7.75 -2.42
C TRP A 125 4.62 -8.38 -3.71
N THR A 126 5.61 -9.26 -3.58
CA THR A 126 5.96 -10.24 -4.61
C THR A 126 6.00 -11.64 -4.01
N THR A 127 5.90 -12.65 -4.87
CA THR A 127 5.99 -14.08 -4.54
C THR A 127 7.11 -14.73 -5.35
N ASP A 128 7.76 -15.74 -4.77
CA ASP A 128 8.93 -16.41 -5.38
C ASP A 128 10.01 -15.44 -5.92
N PRO A 129 10.72 -14.67 -5.07
CA PRO A 129 10.69 -14.68 -3.59
C PRO A 129 9.52 -13.94 -2.96
N LEU A 130 9.14 -14.34 -1.74
CA LEU A 130 8.17 -13.60 -0.91
C LEU A 130 8.84 -12.33 -0.35
N VAL A 131 8.44 -11.18 -0.86
CA VAL A 131 8.96 -9.86 -0.46
C VAL A 131 7.80 -8.91 -0.23
N GLU A 132 7.85 -8.20 0.89
CA GLU A 132 7.00 -7.03 1.16
C GLU A 132 7.81 -5.77 0.87
N TYR A 133 7.34 -4.85 0.04
CA TYR A 133 8.14 -3.69 -0.34
C TYR A 133 7.44 -2.36 -0.09
N TYR A 134 8.25 -1.35 0.21
CA TYR A 134 7.83 -0.01 0.57
C TYR A 134 8.66 1.04 -0.16
N ILE A 135 7.98 2.02 -0.76
CA ILE A 135 8.57 3.30 -1.18
C ILE A 135 7.93 4.37 -0.30
N ILE A 136 8.66 4.81 0.73
CA ILE A 136 8.16 5.73 1.75
C ILE A 136 8.36 7.17 1.31
N GLU A 137 7.24 7.89 1.17
CA GLU A 137 7.22 9.29 0.76
C GLU A 137 7.12 10.24 1.96
N ASN A 138 6.47 9.83 3.03
CA ASN A 138 6.39 10.55 4.30
C ASN A 138 6.23 9.56 5.46
N TYR A 139 6.78 9.90 6.62
CA TYR A 139 6.69 9.09 7.84
C TYR A 139 6.56 10.01 9.06
N GLY A 140 6.04 9.44 10.16
CA GLY A 140 5.89 10.12 11.44
C GLY A 140 7.15 10.06 12.30
N THR A 141 7.01 9.55 13.52
CA THR A 141 8.08 9.60 14.54
C THR A 141 9.19 8.57 14.36
N TYR A 142 8.99 7.57 13.51
CA TYR A 142 9.92 6.47 13.30
C TYR A 142 10.24 6.30 11.81
N ARG A 143 11.52 6.09 11.50
CA ARG A 143 12.04 5.80 10.16
C ARG A 143 12.47 4.33 10.13
N PRO A 144 11.89 3.48 9.26
CA PRO A 144 12.16 2.04 9.27
C PRO A 144 13.49 1.66 8.60
N GLY A 145 13.80 0.35 8.62
CA GLY A 145 14.96 -0.27 7.98
C GLY A 145 16.04 -0.75 8.96
N ASP A 146 16.60 -1.94 8.72
CA ASP A 146 17.66 -2.53 9.57
C ASP A 146 19.02 -2.57 8.88
N GLU A 147 19.12 -3.19 7.70
CA GLU A 147 20.37 -3.32 6.93
C GLU A 147 20.37 -2.36 5.73
N GLU A 148 21.42 -1.56 5.59
CA GLU A 148 21.56 -0.51 4.56
C GLU A 148 22.14 -1.07 3.25
N HIS A 149 21.54 -0.68 2.11
CA HIS A 149 21.92 -1.09 0.76
C HIS A 149 22.31 0.08 -0.15
N GLY A 150 22.67 1.22 0.45
CA GLY A 150 23.02 2.45 -0.26
C GLY A 150 21.80 3.32 -0.57
N SER A 151 21.92 4.19 -1.57
CA SER A 151 20.85 5.12 -1.95
C SER A 151 20.81 5.37 -3.45
N HIS A 152 19.67 5.84 -3.94
CA HIS A 152 19.47 6.25 -5.33
C HIS A 152 18.65 7.54 -5.42
N GLU A 153 18.69 8.19 -6.58
CA GLU A 153 17.86 9.36 -6.88
C GLU A 153 16.69 8.98 -7.77
N SER A 154 15.48 9.41 -7.41
CA SER A 154 14.29 9.35 -8.25
C SER A 154 13.37 10.53 -7.93
N ASP A 155 12.63 11.02 -8.93
CA ASP A 155 11.56 12.00 -8.73
C ASP A 155 11.99 13.25 -7.91
N GLY A 156 13.21 13.73 -8.20
CA GLY A 156 13.81 14.89 -7.55
C GLY A 156 14.14 14.72 -6.06
N GLY A 157 14.27 13.49 -5.56
CA GLY A 157 14.73 13.22 -4.20
C GLY A 157 15.69 12.03 -4.14
N THR A 158 16.37 11.93 -3.01
CA THR A 158 17.23 10.78 -2.66
C THR A 158 16.42 9.83 -1.78
N TYR A 159 16.56 8.54 -2.06
CA TYR A 159 15.98 7.45 -1.29
C TYR A 159 17.09 6.56 -0.78
N ASP A 160 17.14 6.39 0.54
CA ASP A 160 17.99 5.35 1.12
C ASP A 160 17.29 4.00 1.02
N MET A 161 18.06 2.97 0.69
CA MET A 161 17.58 1.61 0.54
C MET A 161 17.94 0.78 1.77
N TYR A 162 16.97 0.06 2.30
CA TYR A 162 17.18 -0.85 3.42
C TYR A 162 16.48 -2.18 3.22
N THR A 163 16.87 -3.17 4.01
CA THR A 163 16.11 -4.39 4.25
C THR A 163 15.80 -4.60 5.73
N SER A 164 14.71 -5.31 6.00
CA SER A 164 14.37 -5.86 7.32
C SER A 164 13.92 -7.32 7.16
N GLU A 165 14.16 -8.17 8.15
CA GLU A 165 13.67 -9.55 8.15
C GLU A 165 12.45 -9.68 9.07
N ARG A 166 11.36 -10.26 8.55
CA ARG A 166 10.16 -10.60 9.31
C ARG A 166 10.14 -12.10 9.51
N ILE A 167 10.17 -12.55 10.77
CA ILE A 167 10.34 -13.96 11.15
C ILE A 167 9.02 -14.49 11.73
N GLU A 168 8.42 -15.49 11.05
CA GLU A 168 7.14 -16.09 11.45
C GLU A 168 6.01 -15.06 11.61
N GLU A 169 5.95 -14.10 10.68
CA GLU A 169 5.00 -12.98 10.69
C GLU A 169 3.88 -13.17 9.66
N PRO A 170 2.73 -12.50 9.82
CA PRO A 170 1.66 -12.52 8.81
C PRO A 170 2.13 -11.98 7.46
N SER A 171 1.75 -12.67 6.37
CA SER A 171 2.03 -12.28 4.99
C SER A 171 0.86 -12.59 4.07
N ILE A 172 1.00 -12.30 2.78
CA ILE A 172 0.03 -12.75 1.75
C ILE A 172 0.04 -14.28 1.56
N GLU A 173 1.02 -15.01 2.09
CA GLU A 173 1.08 -16.48 2.03
C GLU A 173 0.78 -17.14 3.39
N GLY A 174 0.17 -16.40 4.32
CA GLY A 174 -0.01 -16.82 5.70
C GLY A 174 1.21 -16.50 6.57
N THR A 175 1.42 -17.23 7.65
CA THR A 175 2.59 -17.05 8.51
C THR A 175 3.85 -17.50 7.76
N ALA A 176 4.80 -16.58 7.55
CA ALA A 176 6.01 -16.84 6.79
C ALA A 176 7.22 -16.10 7.37
N THR A 177 8.41 -16.46 6.90
CA THR A 177 9.61 -15.63 7.05
C THR A 177 9.92 -15.00 5.72
N PHE A 178 10.01 -13.68 5.67
CA PHE A 178 10.16 -12.90 4.44
C PHE A 178 10.99 -11.65 4.69
N THR A 179 11.51 -11.08 3.61
CA THR A 179 12.30 -9.85 3.66
C THR A 179 11.42 -8.67 3.25
N GLN A 180 11.59 -7.57 3.96
CA GLN A 180 11.03 -6.27 3.62
C GLN A 180 12.06 -5.44 2.86
N TYR A 181 11.67 -4.85 1.74
CA TYR A 181 12.50 -3.91 0.98
C TYR A 181 11.99 -2.49 1.18
N TRP A 182 12.91 -1.57 1.45
CA TRP A 182 12.58 -0.18 1.73
C TRP A 182 13.32 0.73 0.75
N SER A 183 12.61 1.71 0.22
CA SER A 183 13.15 2.94 -0.35
C SER A 183 12.58 4.08 0.48
N ILE A 184 13.41 4.81 1.21
CA ILE A 184 12.94 5.81 2.18
C ILE A 184 13.43 7.18 1.76
N ARG A 185 12.49 8.07 1.42
CA ARG A 185 12.83 9.42 0.96
C ARG A 185 13.48 10.22 2.08
N ASP A 186 14.60 10.89 1.77
CA ASP A 186 15.33 11.72 2.74
C ASP A 186 14.56 12.97 3.18
N ASN A 187 13.68 13.48 2.32
CA ASN A 187 12.84 14.63 2.61
C ASN A 187 11.38 14.25 2.35
N SER A 188 10.60 14.17 3.43
CA SER A 188 9.18 13.84 3.35
C SER A 188 8.42 14.77 2.39
N ARG A 189 7.50 14.18 1.64
CA ARG A 189 6.51 14.90 0.81
C ARG A 189 5.18 14.15 0.80
N THR A 190 4.10 14.85 0.56
CA THR A 190 2.75 14.26 0.53
C THR A 190 2.09 14.33 -0.84
N SER A 191 2.83 14.74 -1.87
CA SER A 191 2.37 14.66 -3.25
C SER A 191 3.55 14.62 -4.21
N GLY A 192 3.31 14.08 -5.40
CA GLY A 192 4.30 14.02 -6.46
C GLY A 192 4.14 12.80 -7.35
N THR A 193 5.22 12.49 -8.06
CA THR A 193 5.34 11.32 -8.93
C THR A 193 6.26 10.30 -8.27
N ILE A 194 5.92 9.02 -8.34
CA ILE A 194 6.77 7.89 -7.97
C ILE A 194 7.00 7.09 -9.25
N ASP A 195 8.21 7.14 -9.79
CA ASP A 195 8.63 6.25 -10.85
C ASP A 195 9.09 4.92 -10.25
N VAL A 196 8.15 3.99 -10.11
CA VAL A 196 8.36 2.71 -9.41
C VAL A 196 9.46 1.89 -10.07
N GLY A 197 9.62 2.00 -11.39
CA GLY A 197 10.70 1.33 -12.12
C GLY A 197 12.08 1.68 -11.59
N ASN A 198 12.34 2.97 -11.29
CA ASN A 198 13.62 3.41 -10.75
C ASN A 198 13.94 2.75 -9.40
N HIS A 199 12.93 2.51 -8.56
CA HIS A 199 13.11 1.85 -7.27
C HIS A 199 13.40 0.36 -7.42
N PHE A 200 12.66 -0.32 -8.30
CA PHE A 200 12.87 -1.73 -8.57
C PHE A 200 14.25 -1.98 -9.19
N ASP A 201 14.65 -1.16 -10.16
CA ASP A 201 15.98 -1.23 -10.79
C ASP A 201 17.12 -0.98 -9.77
N ALA A 202 16.91 -0.05 -8.83
CA ALA A 202 17.88 0.25 -7.77
C ALA A 202 18.04 -0.91 -6.78
N TRP A 203 16.93 -1.51 -6.35
CA TRP A 203 16.93 -2.70 -5.51
C TRP A 203 17.62 -3.88 -6.20
N GLU A 204 17.28 -4.19 -7.45
CA GLU A 204 17.93 -5.26 -8.22
C GLU A 204 19.44 -5.01 -8.39
N SER A 205 19.83 -3.76 -8.64
CA SER A 205 21.24 -3.37 -8.74
C SER A 205 22.02 -3.54 -7.43
N ALA A 206 21.33 -3.48 -6.29
CA ALA A 206 21.88 -3.78 -4.97
C ALA A 206 21.82 -5.29 -4.61
N GLY A 207 21.30 -6.14 -5.51
CA GLY A 207 21.16 -7.58 -5.28
C GLY A 207 19.90 -7.97 -4.52
N LEU A 208 18.90 -7.09 -4.47
CA LEU A 208 17.59 -7.32 -3.85
C LEU A 208 16.60 -7.72 -4.96
N GLU A 209 16.47 -9.04 -5.20
CA GLU A 209 15.65 -9.58 -6.28
C GLU A 209 14.15 -9.52 -5.94
N LEU A 210 13.33 -9.01 -6.86
CA LEU A 210 11.87 -9.05 -6.76
C LEU A 210 11.30 -10.29 -7.46
N GLY A 211 10.22 -10.83 -6.91
CA GLY A 211 9.49 -11.97 -7.48
C GLY A 211 8.37 -11.58 -8.44
N SER A 212 7.40 -12.49 -8.59
CA SER A 212 6.16 -12.22 -9.30
C SER A 212 5.26 -11.31 -8.47
N HIS A 213 4.85 -10.17 -9.03
CA HIS A 213 4.02 -9.19 -8.32
C HIS A 213 2.63 -9.73 -7.95
N ASP A 214 2.25 -9.51 -6.67
CA ASP A 214 0.87 -9.57 -6.17
C ASP A 214 0.33 -8.12 -6.16
N TYR A 215 -0.52 -7.70 -5.22
CA TYR A 215 -1.06 -6.33 -5.22
C TYR A 215 -0.01 -5.23 -4.95
N GLN A 216 -0.33 -4.01 -5.39
CA GLN A 216 0.44 -2.78 -5.16
C GLN A 216 -0.54 -1.63 -4.92
N ILE A 217 -0.41 -0.91 -3.81
CA ILE A 217 -1.32 0.14 -3.38
C ILE A 217 -0.56 1.38 -2.92
N MET A 218 -1.11 2.57 -3.17
CA MET A 218 -0.76 3.73 -2.38
C MET A 218 -1.38 3.52 -1.00
N ALA A 219 -0.58 3.51 0.05
CA ALA A 219 -0.97 3.05 1.38
C ALA A 219 -0.73 4.11 2.45
N VAL A 220 -1.59 4.03 3.48
CA VAL A 220 -1.35 4.59 4.80
C VAL A 220 -1.17 3.42 5.76
N GLU A 221 -0.11 3.47 6.56
CA GLU A 221 0.18 2.52 7.62
C GLU A 221 0.36 3.25 8.96
N ALA A 222 -0.03 2.63 10.06
CA ALA A 222 0.35 3.08 11.40
C ALA A 222 0.60 1.89 12.32
N TRP A 223 1.56 2.03 13.23
CA TRP A 223 1.96 0.99 14.17
C TRP A 223 2.18 1.55 15.57
N ASP A 224 1.59 0.90 16.58
CA ASP A 224 1.55 1.30 17.99
C ASP A 224 1.21 2.80 18.15
N TYR A 225 0.15 3.24 17.47
CA TYR A 225 -0.20 4.65 17.36
C TYR A 225 -1.19 5.05 18.44
N GLN A 226 -0.81 6.00 19.30
CA GLN A 226 -1.67 6.59 20.32
C GLN A 226 -2.23 7.95 19.87
N GLY A 227 -3.48 8.24 20.26
CA GLY A 227 -4.20 9.41 19.78
C GLY A 227 -4.89 9.17 18.42
N SER A 228 -5.34 10.26 17.80
CA SER A 228 -6.11 10.22 16.55
C SER A 228 -5.44 11.00 15.43
N ASN A 229 -5.62 10.52 14.20
CA ASN A 229 -5.19 11.22 13.01
C ASN A 229 -6.02 10.78 11.80
N SER A 230 -5.88 11.51 10.70
CA SER A 230 -6.49 11.16 9.42
C SER A 230 -5.58 11.49 8.24
N ALA A 231 -5.88 10.84 7.13
CA ALA A 231 -5.22 11.03 5.85
C ALA A 231 -6.24 10.99 4.71
N SER A 232 -5.97 11.71 3.64
CA SER A 232 -6.70 11.61 2.38
C SER A 232 -5.69 11.33 1.29
N VAL A 233 -6.00 10.44 0.35
CA VAL A 233 -5.09 10.05 -0.72
C VAL A 233 -5.86 9.99 -2.03
N SER A 234 -5.32 10.64 -3.04
CA SER A 234 -5.70 10.48 -4.44
C SER A 234 -4.48 10.00 -5.22
N PHE A 235 -4.69 9.13 -6.20
CA PHE A 235 -3.61 8.58 -7.01
C PHE A 235 -4.11 8.21 -8.40
N SER A 236 -3.18 8.15 -9.34
CA SER A 236 -3.42 7.67 -10.70
C SER A 236 -2.14 7.10 -11.29
N GLU A 237 -2.28 6.19 -12.24
CA GLU A 237 -1.18 5.83 -13.13
C GLU A 237 -0.95 7.01 -14.08
N ALA A 238 0.30 7.47 -14.20
CA ALA A 238 0.63 8.53 -15.13
C ALA A 238 0.35 8.04 -16.55
N ASP A 239 -0.30 8.89 -17.37
CA ASP A 239 -0.40 8.61 -18.80
C ASP A 239 1.03 8.61 -19.36
N ASP A 240 1.53 7.42 -19.69
CA ASP A 240 2.82 7.23 -20.34
C ASP A 240 2.69 7.88 -21.72
N GLY A 241 3.03 9.18 -21.77
CA GLY A 241 2.83 10.05 -22.91
C GLY A 241 3.62 9.51 -24.08
N GLY A 242 3.01 8.60 -24.83
CA GLY A 242 3.63 7.89 -25.92
C GLY A 242 4.32 8.92 -26.81
N ASN A 243 5.64 8.82 -26.87
CA ASN A 243 6.44 9.50 -27.86
C ASN A 243 6.08 8.92 -29.24
N GLY A 244 4.90 9.30 -29.74
CA GLY A 244 4.49 9.17 -31.12
C GLY A 244 5.29 10.16 -31.93
N GLY A 245 6.56 9.82 -32.16
CA GLY A 245 7.39 10.47 -33.16
C GLY A 245 6.71 10.32 -34.51
N ASP A 246 6.22 11.43 -35.04
CA ASP A 246 5.78 11.63 -36.42
C ASP A 246 6.84 11.09 -37.41
N ASP A 247 6.72 9.84 -37.83
CA ASP A 247 7.28 9.39 -39.10
C ASP A 247 6.35 9.86 -40.23
N GLY A 248 6.41 11.16 -40.49
CA GLY A 248 5.79 11.81 -41.63
C GLY A 248 6.34 11.26 -42.94
N GLY A 249 5.77 10.15 -43.40
CA GLY A 249 5.90 9.66 -44.76
C GLY A 249 5.24 10.65 -45.74
N GLY A 250 6.07 11.37 -46.48
CA GLY A 250 5.63 12.33 -47.50
C GLY A 250 6.47 12.22 -48.78
N GLY A 251 6.21 11.19 -49.59
CA GLY A 251 6.76 11.08 -50.94
C GLY A 251 6.05 12.02 -51.92
N TRP A 252 6.82 12.77 -52.70
CA TRP A 252 6.46 13.38 -53.99
C TRP A 252 7.76 13.38 -54.81
N GLY A 253 7.89 12.70 -55.94
CA GLY A 253 7.06 12.84 -57.14
C GLY A 253 7.81 13.76 -58.11
N GLY A 254 8.43 13.18 -59.15
CA GLY A 254 9.34 13.88 -60.06
C GLY A 254 8.69 14.87 -61.02
N TRP A 255 9.55 15.66 -61.68
CA TRP A 255 9.70 15.85 -63.14
C TRP A 255 11.13 16.36 -63.39
#